data_AF-A0A4Q1ICM1-F1
#
_entry.id   AF-A0A4Q1ICM1-F1
#
_cell.length_a   1.000
_cell.length_b   1.000
_cell.length_c   1.000
_cell.angle_alpha   90.00
_cell.angle_beta   90.00
_cell.angle_gamma   90.00
#
_symmetry.space_group_name_H-M   'P 1'
#
loop_
_entity.id
_entity.type
_entity.pdbx_description
1 polymer ?
#
loop_
_entity_poly.entity_id
_entity_poly.type
_entity_poly.pdbx_seq_one_letter_code
_entity_poly.pdbx_strand_id
1 'polypeptide(L)'
;MKSKEILFSKGKNDECYTPDYGVRPILKYIPKNPIVWCPFDTENSEFVKQISVQNKVIYSHIDNGQDFFKYEPEHWDIIISNPPFTQKRNYFERALSFNKPFALIMTNTWLNDAAPKQLFKVKELQLLLFDKRMKFLNNGITEHKITFSSSYYCWNFLPQQIIMEKLSIKG
;
A
#
# COMPACT_ATOMS: atom_id res chain seq x y z
N MET A 1 -26.44 -12.69 -21.31
CA MET A 1 -25.57 -11.48 -21.34
C MET A 1 -26.36 -10.30 -20.81
N LYS A 2 -25.93 -9.74 -19.67
CA LYS A 2 -26.17 -8.37 -19.13
C LYS A 2 -26.17 -8.41 -17.60
N SER A 3 -25.01 -8.12 -16.99
CA SER A 3 -24.90 -7.72 -15.58
C SER A 3 -23.50 -7.16 -15.24
N LYS A 4 -22.84 -6.47 -16.18
CA LYS A 4 -21.53 -5.83 -15.92
C LYS A 4 -21.64 -4.35 -15.49
N GLU A 5 -22.84 -3.84 -15.22
CA GLU A 5 -23.06 -2.41 -14.94
C GLU A 5 -23.36 -2.06 -13.47
N ILE A 6 -23.12 -2.96 -12.51
CA ILE A 6 -23.29 -2.67 -11.08
C ILE A 6 -21.97 -2.87 -10.32
N LEU A 7 -20.90 -2.16 -10.72
CA LEU A 7 -19.61 -2.20 -10.01
C LEU A 7 -19.03 -0.83 -9.65
N PHE A 8 -19.71 0.27 -10.01
CA PHE A 8 -19.26 1.61 -9.67
C PHE A 8 -20.38 2.39 -9.01
N SER A 9 -20.69 2.06 -7.75
CA SER A 9 -21.20 3.10 -6.87
C SER A 9 -20.08 4.12 -6.69
N LYS A 10 -20.21 5.29 -7.31
CA LYS A 10 -19.47 6.51 -6.91
C LYS A 10 -19.83 6.79 -5.45
N GLY A 11 -19.10 6.19 -4.53
CA GLY A 11 -19.45 6.15 -3.12
C GLY A 11 -18.23 6.44 -2.26
N LYS A 12 -18.17 7.69 -1.77
CA LYS A 12 -17.42 8.17 -0.59
C LYS A 12 -15.95 7.74 -0.50
N ASN A 13 -15.05 8.61 -0.99
CA ASN A 13 -13.61 8.70 -0.67
C ASN A 13 -13.06 7.55 0.18
N ASP A 14 -12.73 6.45 -0.49
CA ASP A 14 -11.97 5.31 0.04
C ASP A 14 -10.47 5.62 0.18
N GLU A 15 -10.06 6.86 -0.10
CA GLU A 15 -8.68 7.33 0.00
C GLU A 15 -8.31 7.63 1.45
N CYS A 16 -7.68 6.65 2.08
CA CYS A 16 -7.01 6.80 3.35
C CYS A 16 -5.59 7.35 3.12
N TYR A 17 -5.39 8.64 3.38
CA TYR A 17 -4.07 9.24 3.25
C TYR A 17 -3.15 8.76 4.39
N THR A 18 -1.94 8.30 4.03
CA THR A 18 -0.96 7.78 4.99
C THR A 18 -0.16 8.93 5.59
N PRO A 19 -0.12 9.07 6.92
CA PRO A 19 0.64 10.13 7.57
C PRO A 19 2.15 9.90 7.44
N ASP A 20 2.93 10.96 7.67
CA ASP A 20 4.38 10.97 7.51
C ASP A 20 5.08 9.84 8.28
N TYR A 21 4.64 9.62 9.53
CA TYR A 21 5.19 8.61 10.43
C TYR A 21 4.85 7.18 10.02
N GLY A 22 3.84 6.98 9.16
CA GLY A 22 3.50 5.67 8.59
C GLY A 22 4.39 5.28 7.40
N VAL A 23 4.93 6.27 6.68
CA VAL A 23 5.87 6.05 5.58
C VAL A 23 7.30 5.92 6.10
N ARG A 24 7.73 6.77 7.03
CA ARG A 24 9.12 6.81 7.53
C ARG A 24 9.76 5.44 7.85
N PRO A 25 9.09 4.47 8.49
CA PRO A 25 9.69 3.18 8.82
C PRO A 25 10.09 2.33 7.60
N ILE A 26 9.36 2.44 6.48
CA ILE A 26 9.62 1.60 5.29
C ILE A 26 10.87 2.06 4.53
N LEU A 27 11.24 3.34 4.65
CA LEU A 27 12.29 3.99 3.85
C LEU A 27 13.65 3.28 3.95
N LYS A 28 14.02 2.83 5.16
CA LYS A 28 15.32 2.17 5.40
C LYS A 28 15.45 0.78 4.77
N TYR A 29 14.34 0.20 4.31
CA TYR A 29 14.33 -1.09 3.62
C TYR A 29 14.35 -0.94 2.09
N ILE A 30 14.15 0.27 1.58
CA ILE A 30 14.21 0.52 0.14
C ILE A 30 15.68 0.46 -0.30
N PRO A 31 16.04 -0.38 -1.27
CA PRO A 31 17.39 -0.37 -1.84
C PRO A 31 17.68 0.99 -2.51
N LYS A 32 18.95 1.36 -2.71
CA LYS A 32 19.31 2.72 -3.19
C LYS A 32 18.94 3.04 -4.65
N ASN A 33 18.95 2.05 -5.53
CA ASN A 33 18.83 2.25 -6.98
C ASN A 33 17.47 1.99 -7.65
N PRO A 34 16.55 1.14 -7.13
CA PRO A 34 15.32 0.83 -7.83
C PRO A 34 14.42 2.05 -8.01
N ILE A 35 13.67 2.04 -9.12
CA ILE A 35 12.56 2.95 -9.39
C ILE A 35 11.35 2.45 -8.62
N VAL A 36 10.88 3.26 -7.67
CA VAL A 36 9.71 2.95 -6.86
C VAL A 36 8.45 3.45 -7.56
N TRP A 37 7.48 2.56 -7.76
CA TRP A 37 6.14 2.89 -8.23
C TRP A 37 5.19 3.05 -7.04
N CYS A 38 4.57 4.22 -6.95
CA CYS A 38 3.53 4.58 -5.99
C CYS A 38 2.16 4.62 -6.71
N PRO A 39 1.47 3.46 -6.87
CA PRO A 39 0.33 3.33 -7.79
C PRO A 39 -0.99 3.97 -7.36
N PHE A 40 -1.09 4.44 -6.12
CA PHE A 40 -2.32 4.97 -5.52
C PHE A 40 -2.10 6.40 -5.00
N ASP A 41 -1.10 7.09 -5.52
CA ASP A 41 -0.55 8.29 -4.92
C ASP A 41 -0.53 9.46 -5.90
N THR A 42 -0.73 10.65 -5.35
CA THR A 42 -0.43 11.93 -6.02
C THR A 42 0.96 12.41 -5.62
N GLU A 43 1.47 13.43 -6.31
CA GLU A 43 2.73 14.12 -5.94
C GLU A 43 2.75 14.61 -4.49
N ASN A 44 1.57 14.87 -3.93
CA ASN A 44 1.42 15.41 -2.59
C ASN A 44 1.50 14.34 -1.50
N SER A 45 1.44 13.05 -1.84
CA SER A 45 1.52 11.95 -0.87
C SER A 45 2.84 11.90 -0.11
N GLU A 46 2.78 11.41 1.13
CA GLU A 46 3.99 11.15 1.93
C GLU A 46 4.87 10.07 1.31
N PHE A 47 4.29 9.10 0.59
CA PHE A 47 5.05 8.12 -0.19
C PHE A 47 5.93 8.82 -1.23
N VAL A 48 5.34 9.66 -2.08
CA VAL A 48 6.10 10.35 -3.13
C VAL A 48 7.11 11.32 -2.53
N LYS A 49 6.69 12.14 -1.56
CA LYS A 49 7.56 13.14 -0.93
C LYS A 49 8.77 12.53 -0.23
N GLN A 50 8.58 11.47 0.55
CA GLN A 50 9.67 10.91 1.35
C GLN A 50 10.57 9.97 0.54
N ILE A 51 10.00 9.16 -0.36
CA ILE A 51 10.79 8.21 -1.17
C ILE A 51 11.62 8.96 -2.21
N SER A 52 11.09 10.05 -2.80
CA SER A 52 11.82 10.84 -3.81
C SER A 52 13.11 11.49 -3.29
N VAL A 53 13.30 11.58 -1.97
CA VAL A 53 14.55 12.06 -1.35
C VAL A 53 15.70 11.07 -1.58
N GLN A 54 15.42 9.77 -1.75
CA GLN A 54 16.45 8.72 -1.83
C GLN A 54 16.34 7.79 -3.05
N ASN A 55 15.20 7.79 -3.74
CA ASN A 55 14.94 6.92 -4.90
C ASN A 55 14.20 7.67 -6.00
N LYS A 56 14.34 7.21 -7.25
CA LYS A 56 13.45 7.66 -8.33
C LYS A 56 12.03 7.15 -8.06
N VAL A 57 11.06 8.04 -8.14
CA VAL A 57 9.65 7.72 -7.93
C VAL A 57 8.85 7.94 -9.22
N ILE A 58 7.99 6.98 -9.55
CA ILE A 58 6.88 7.14 -10.48
C ILE A 58 5.61 7.02 -9.64
N TYR A 59 4.72 8.00 -9.74
CA TYR A 59 3.42 7.92 -9.09
C TYR A 59 2.32 7.83 -10.13
N SER A 60 1.21 7.22 -9.75
CA SER A 60 0.00 7.20 -10.55
C SER A 60 -1.22 7.27 -9.65
N HIS A 61 -2.30 7.84 -10.18
CA HIS A 61 -3.54 7.98 -9.45
C HIS A 61 -4.76 7.74 -10.36
N ILE A 62 -5.85 7.24 -9.79
CA ILE A 62 -7.08 6.99 -10.54
C ILE A 62 -7.66 8.30 -11.12
N ASP A 63 -7.51 9.41 -10.40
CA ASP A 63 -7.93 10.75 -10.86
C ASP A 63 -7.17 11.22 -12.11
N ASN A 64 -5.96 10.70 -12.33
CA ASN A 64 -5.16 11.00 -13.53
C ASN A 64 -5.52 10.06 -14.69
N GLY A 65 -6.57 9.25 -14.57
CA GLY A 65 -6.92 8.20 -15.54
C GLY A 65 -5.98 6.98 -15.49
N GLN A 66 -5.09 6.92 -14.50
CA GLN A 66 -4.11 5.85 -14.32
C GLN A 66 -4.62 4.82 -13.31
N ASP A 67 -5.76 4.21 -13.61
CA ASP A 67 -6.34 3.12 -12.83
C ASP A 67 -5.31 2.02 -12.66
N PHE A 68 -4.93 1.69 -11.41
CA PHE A 68 -3.97 0.64 -11.12
C PHE A 68 -4.27 -0.55 -12.00
N PHE A 69 -5.48 -1.12 -12.00
CA PHE A 69 -5.81 -2.36 -12.72
C PHE A 69 -5.54 -2.36 -14.24
N LYS A 70 -5.41 -1.20 -14.87
CA LYS A 70 -5.21 -1.05 -16.32
C LYS A 70 -3.89 -0.39 -16.69
N TYR A 71 -3.36 0.44 -15.80
CA TYR A 71 -2.14 1.20 -16.01
C TYR A 71 -0.94 0.45 -15.42
N GLU A 72 0.18 0.53 -16.12
CA GLU A 72 1.50 0.12 -15.65
C GLU A 72 2.52 1.08 -16.28
N PRO A 73 3.44 1.67 -15.51
CA PRO A 73 4.49 2.51 -16.07
C PRO A 73 5.52 1.68 -16.83
N GLU A 74 6.18 2.28 -17.82
CA GLU A 74 7.14 1.59 -18.70
C GLU A 74 8.34 0.99 -17.94
N HIS A 75 8.85 1.70 -16.91
CA HIS A 75 10.02 1.28 -16.14
C HIS A 75 9.80 1.47 -14.64
N TRP A 76 9.83 0.37 -13.90
CA TRP A 76 9.71 0.37 -12.44
C TRP A 76 10.24 -0.95 -11.86
N ASP A 77 10.65 -0.95 -10.60
CA ASP A 77 11.29 -2.10 -9.96
C ASP A 77 10.55 -2.60 -8.72
N ILE A 78 9.95 -1.68 -7.93
CA ILE A 78 9.31 -2.00 -6.64
C ILE A 78 8.01 -1.20 -6.51
N ILE A 79 6.96 -1.80 -5.95
CA ILE A 79 5.74 -1.07 -5.53
C ILE A 79 5.81 -0.74 -4.05
N ILE A 80 5.57 0.52 -3.67
CA ILE A 80 5.42 0.93 -2.27
C ILE A 80 4.29 1.97 -2.18
N SER A 81 3.16 1.62 -1.55
CA SER A 81 2.00 2.52 -1.48
C SER A 81 0.92 2.03 -0.48
N ASN A 82 -0.17 2.79 -0.34
CA ASN A 82 -1.38 2.42 0.41
C ASN A 82 -2.56 2.20 -0.55
N PRO A 83 -2.91 0.95 -0.89
CA PRO A 83 -4.05 0.66 -1.75
C PRO A 83 -5.38 1.05 -1.08
N PRO A 84 -6.42 1.36 -1.85
CA PRO A 84 -7.79 1.41 -1.34
C PRO A 84 -8.15 0.11 -0.60
N PHE A 85 -8.90 0.22 0.50
CA PHE A 85 -9.23 -0.94 1.33
C PHE A 85 -10.41 -1.77 0.78
N THR A 86 -11.16 -1.23 -0.17
CA THR A 86 -12.14 -1.98 -0.97
C THR A 86 -11.42 -2.88 -1.98
N GLN A 87 -12.02 -4.01 -2.37
CA GLN A 87 -11.43 -4.95 -3.35
C GLN A 87 -9.97 -5.41 -3.05
N LYS A 88 -9.54 -5.39 -1.78
CA LYS A 88 -8.18 -5.70 -1.32
C LYS A 88 -7.52 -6.91 -1.99
N ARG A 89 -8.25 -8.00 -2.22
CA ARG A 89 -7.74 -9.19 -2.92
C ARG A 89 -7.17 -8.87 -4.30
N ASN A 90 -7.89 -8.09 -5.11
CA ASN A 90 -7.54 -7.80 -6.49
C ASN A 90 -6.24 -6.98 -6.58
N TYR A 91 -6.04 -6.05 -5.65
CA TYR A 91 -4.81 -5.25 -5.57
C TYR A 91 -3.58 -6.12 -5.33
N PHE A 92 -3.67 -7.06 -4.37
CA PHE A 92 -2.57 -7.97 -4.08
C PHE A 92 -2.36 -9.02 -5.17
N GLU A 93 -3.41 -9.55 -5.79
CA GLU A 93 -3.29 -10.45 -6.94
C GLU A 93 -2.52 -9.79 -8.08
N ARG A 94 -2.86 -8.53 -8.37
CA ARG A 94 -2.18 -7.78 -9.42
C ARG A 94 -0.74 -7.43 -9.05
N ALA A 95 -0.48 -6.98 -7.82
CA ALA A 95 0.87 -6.73 -7.35
C ALA A 95 1.76 -7.98 -7.45
N LEU A 96 1.23 -9.15 -7.05
CA LEU A 96 1.92 -10.44 -7.16
C LEU A 96 2.14 -10.87 -8.63
N SER A 97 1.23 -10.52 -9.54
CA SER A 97 1.32 -10.91 -10.95
C SER A 97 2.52 -10.30 -11.68
N PHE A 98 3.01 -9.15 -11.22
CA PHE A 98 4.19 -8.51 -11.79
C PHE A 98 5.50 -9.24 -11.46
N ASN A 99 5.48 -10.16 -10.50
CA ASN A 99 6.66 -10.90 -10.06
C ASN A 99 7.83 -9.97 -9.65
N LYS A 100 7.51 -8.78 -9.13
CA LYS A 100 8.43 -7.78 -8.58
C LYS A 100 8.14 -7.52 -7.09
N PRO A 101 9.14 -7.06 -6.31
CA PRO A 101 8.94 -6.74 -4.91
C PRO A 101 7.84 -5.70 -4.68
N PHE A 102 7.13 -5.83 -3.55
CA PHE A 102 6.23 -4.77 -3.10
C PHE A 102 6.17 -4.66 -1.57
N ALA A 103 5.71 -3.50 -1.12
CA ALA A 103 5.29 -3.21 0.25
C ALA A 103 3.98 -2.40 0.21
N LEU A 104 2.85 -3.02 0.53
CA LEU A 104 1.53 -2.39 0.49
C LEU A 104 0.91 -2.36 1.88
N ILE A 105 0.39 -1.19 2.28
CA ILE A 105 -0.33 -1.09 3.57
C ILE A 105 -1.64 -1.88 3.50
N MET A 106 -1.93 -2.66 4.55
CA MET A 106 -3.23 -3.30 4.72
C MET A 106 -3.54 -3.51 6.20
N THR A 107 -4.82 -3.63 6.53
CA THR A 107 -5.26 -3.93 7.89
C THR A 107 -4.85 -5.35 8.31
N ASN A 108 -4.44 -5.51 9.58
CA ASN A 108 -4.05 -6.81 10.12
C ASN A 108 -5.24 -7.76 10.28
N THR A 109 -6.47 -7.25 10.29
CA THR A 109 -7.67 -8.11 10.29
C THR A 109 -7.81 -8.90 9.01
N TRP A 110 -7.17 -8.49 7.91
CA TRP A 110 -7.22 -9.25 6.67
C TRP A 110 -6.66 -10.66 6.83
N LEU A 111 -5.68 -10.87 7.73
CA LEU A 111 -5.13 -12.21 8.03
C LEU A 111 -6.17 -13.23 8.52
N ASN A 112 -7.34 -12.75 8.97
CA ASN A 112 -8.45 -13.63 9.36
C ASN A 112 -9.19 -14.20 8.13
N ASP A 113 -9.13 -13.52 6.99
CA ASP A 113 -9.78 -13.95 5.74
C ASP A 113 -9.03 -15.12 5.08
N ALA A 114 -9.71 -15.84 4.19
CA ALA A 114 -9.09 -16.89 3.39
C ALA A 114 -8.15 -16.34 2.30
N ALA A 115 -8.42 -15.14 1.79
CA ALA A 115 -7.70 -14.56 0.66
C ALA A 115 -6.17 -14.43 0.86
N PRO A 116 -5.65 -13.82 1.94
CA PRO A 116 -4.19 -13.73 2.11
C PRO A 116 -3.57 -15.11 2.29
N LYS A 117 -4.26 -16.04 2.96
CA LYS A 117 -3.80 -17.43 3.12
C LYS A 117 -3.64 -18.11 1.76
N GLN A 118 -4.54 -17.87 0.81
CA GLN A 118 -4.46 -18.41 -0.54
C GLN A 118 -3.35 -17.76 -1.36
N LEU A 119 -3.27 -16.42 -1.35
CA LEU A 119 -2.30 -15.65 -2.12
C LEU A 119 -0.86 -15.93 -1.68
N PHE A 120 -0.64 -15.99 -0.37
CA PHE A 120 0.67 -16.12 0.22
C PHE A 120 1.02 -17.56 0.65
N LYS A 121 0.20 -18.56 0.28
CA LYS A 121 0.59 -19.98 0.45
C LYS A 121 1.82 -20.34 -0.38
N VAL A 122 1.93 -19.75 -1.56
CA VAL A 122 2.99 -20.03 -2.55
C VAL A 122 3.95 -18.86 -2.74
N LYS A 123 3.68 -17.73 -2.08
CA LYS A 123 4.47 -16.51 -2.11
C LYS A 123 4.76 -16.12 -0.67
N GLU A 124 6.01 -16.02 -0.29
CA GLU A 124 6.39 -15.75 1.11
C GLU A 124 5.87 -14.38 1.56
N LEU A 125 4.82 -14.38 2.39
CA LEU A 125 4.33 -13.15 3.02
C LEU A 125 5.38 -12.61 3.97
N GLN A 126 5.67 -11.32 3.81
CA GLN A 126 6.51 -10.57 4.72
C GLN A 126 5.67 -9.46 5.37
N LEU A 127 5.88 -9.16 6.65
CA LEU A 127 5.11 -8.18 7.41
C LEU A 127 6.02 -7.18 8.12
N LEU A 128 5.81 -5.89 7.87
CA LEU A 128 6.33 -4.81 8.70
C LEU A 128 5.25 -4.35 9.67
N LEU A 129 5.30 -4.89 10.88
CA LEU A 129 4.35 -4.62 11.97
C LEU A 129 4.75 -3.36 12.73
N PHE A 130 3.77 -2.70 13.35
CA PHE A 130 3.96 -1.49 14.13
C PHE A 130 3.55 -1.65 15.59
N ASP A 131 4.31 -1.01 16.49
CA ASP A 131 4.03 -0.96 17.94
C ASP A 131 2.75 -0.19 18.30
N LYS A 132 2.28 0.67 17.39
CA LYS A 132 1.09 1.51 17.53
C LYS A 132 0.23 1.42 16.27
N ARG A 133 -1.04 1.79 16.40
CA ARG A 133 -1.96 1.88 15.25
C ARG A 133 -1.65 3.14 14.44
N MET A 134 -1.55 2.98 13.12
CA MET A 134 -1.55 4.11 12.20
C MET A 134 -2.92 4.80 12.23
N LYS A 135 -2.92 6.14 12.27
CA LYS A 135 -4.10 6.99 12.14
C LYS A 135 -4.13 7.59 10.75
N PHE A 136 -4.98 7.06 9.89
CA PHE A 136 -5.16 7.55 8.53
C PHE A 136 -5.99 8.85 8.53
N LEU A 137 -5.78 9.66 7.49
CA LEU A 137 -6.56 10.85 7.23
C LEU A 137 -7.57 10.56 6.13
N ASN A 138 -8.85 10.80 6.40
CA ASN A 138 -9.92 10.71 5.41
C ASN A 138 -10.51 12.11 5.25
N ASN A 139 -10.39 12.70 4.06
CA ASN A 139 -10.84 14.08 3.77
C ASN A 139 -10.28 15.14 4.74
N GLY A 140 -9.03 15.00 5.15
CA GLY A 140 -8.37 15.91 6.10
C GLY A 140 -8.78 15.71 7.57
N ILE A 141 -9.68 14.78 7.86
CA ILE A 141 -10.07 14.42 9.23
C ILE A 141 -9.30 13.18 9.64
N THR A 142 -8.66 13.24 10.82
CA THR A 142 -7.99 12.06 11.39
C THR A 142 -9.05 11.06 11.85
N GLU A 143 -9.00 9.84 11.34
CA GLU A 143 -9.88 8.78 11.83
C GLU A 143 -9.44 8.29 13.21
N HIS A 144 -10.10 8.80 14.26
CA HIS A 144 -9.85 8.39 15.64
C HIS A 144 -10.47 7.03 16.00
N LYS A 145 -11.32 6.47 15.13
CA LYS A 145 -12.06 5.21 15.35
C LYS A 145 -11.35 3.96 14.80
N ILE A 146 -10.05 4.02 14.54
CA ILE A 146 -9.32 2.87 14.01
C ILE A 146 -9.17 1.81 15.11
N THR A 147 -10.04 0.81 15.04
CA THR A 147 -10.08 -0.32 15.96
C THR A 147 -8.95 -1.32 15.70
N PHE A 148 -8.40 -1.35 14.50
CA PHE A 148 -7.46 -2.38 14.07
C PHE A 148 -6.12 -1.83 13.59
N SER A 149 -5.04 -2.54 13.94
CA SER A 149 -3.70 -2.22 13.45
C SER A 149 -3.59 -2.46 11.94
N SER A 150 -2.71 -1.70 11.31
CA SER A 150 -2.32 -1.89 9.91
C SER A 150 -0.81 -2.11 9.84
N SER A 151 -0.33 -2.71 8.77
CA SER A 151 1.08 -3.08 8.57
C SER A 151 1.39 -3.06 7.08
N TYR A 152 2.68 -3.02 6.71
CA TYR A 152 3.03 -3.31 5.33
C TYR A 152 3.01 -4.82 5.11
N TYR A 153 2.24 -5.23 4.12
CA TYR A 153 2.25 -6.57 3.55
C TYR A 153 3.18 -6.53 2.37
N CYS A 154 4.21 -7.36 2.44
CA CYS A 154 5.34 -7.33 1.54
C CYS A 154 5.54 -8.69 0.88
N TRP A 155 6.19 -8.69 -0.28
CA TRP A 155 6.73 -9.88 -0.90
C TRP A 155 8.08 -9.54 -1.55
N ASN A 156 9.10 -10.35 -1.28
CA ASN A 156 10.47 -10.18 -1.79
C ASN A 156 11.09 -8.79 -1.54
N PHE A 157 10.76 -8.17 -0.40
CA PHE A 157 11.16 -6.80 -0.08
C PHE A 157 11.89 -6.68 1.26
N LEU A 158 11.33 -7.27 2.32
CA LEU A 158 11.94 -7.23 3.65
C LEU A 158 13.05 -8.28 3.79
N PRO A 159 14.07 -8.03 4.64
CA PRO A 159 15.13 -9.01 4.91
C PRO A 159 14.67 -10.20 5.76
N GLN A 160 13.49 -10.12 6.37
CA GLN A 160 12.89 -11.16 7.22
C GLN A 160 11.38 -11.20 7.01
N GLN A 161 10.76 -12.35 7.31
CA GLN A 161 9.32 -12.53 7.17
C GLN A 161 8.50 -11.62 8.09
N ILE A 162 8.97 -11.34 9.31
CA ILE A 162 8.24 -10.49 10.25
C ILE A 162 9.24 -9.55 10.93
N ILE A 163 8.98 -8.25 10.82
CA ILE A 163 9.76 -7.20 11.46
C ILE A 163 8.80 -6.28 12.23
N MET A 164 9.20 -5.85 13.42
CA MET A 164 8.45 -4.90 14.24
C MET A 164 9.16 -3.55 14.28
N GLU A 165 8.43 -2.48 13.98
CA GLU A 165 8.92 -1.10 13.98
C GLU A 165 8.13 -0.22 14.95
N LYS A 166 8.78 0.84 15.42
CA LYS A 166 8.14 1.85 16.29
C LYS A 166 7.63 3.02 15.46
N LEU A 167 6.37 3.40 15.67
CA LEU A 167 5.81 4.63 15.09
C LEU A 167 6.13 5.84 15.97
N SER A 168 6.77 6.84 15.35
CA SER A 168 7.03 8.14 15.93
C SER A 168 5.84 9.08 15.67
N ILE A 169 4.75 8.84 16.40
CA ILE A 169 3.56 9.70 16.38
C ILE A 169 3.86 10.89 17.29
N LYS A 170 3.92 12.10 16.74
CA LYS A 170 3.97 13.32 17.56
C LYS A 170 2.66 13.43 18.34
N GLY A 171 2.77 13.54 19.66
CA GLY A 171 1.64 13.65 20.58
C GLY A 171 0.91 14.98 20.45
#